data_AF-A0A4X2K5Z4-F1
#
_entry.id   AF-A0A4X2K5Z4-F1
#
_cell.length_a   1.000
_cell.length_b   1.000
_cell.length_c   1.000
_cell.angle_alpha   90.00
_cell.angle_beta   90.00
_cell.angle_gamma   90.00
#
_symmetry.space_group_name_H-M   'P 1'
#
loop_
_entity.id
_entity.type
_entity.pdbx_description
1 polymer ?
#
loop_
_entity_poly.entity_id
_entity_poly.type
_entity_poly.pdbx_seq_one_letter_code
_entity_poly.pdbx_strand_id
1 'polypeptide(L)'
;MTTVTGSGEGFGSVAWWGLSPALDLQAECPPDASSPGDPPELDILLLGSVDARHILRTLAQAQLWPLRRLNFFVLENNLEAVARQILILNLAFEPPEKMGLQEKSEMFLELWGNGLVRTQVAEYVRTQSQRMRRLLPEPDDLAAQLPQLSLEALKFRERDSLEAVFIFWAASEAEASFPLSRLWDSRLRGYLGSRYDARRGVSDWDLHMKLHDRGARVINSQEFRRWRETSVAFEIRDASAYQLPNRTLASGRLMSHRGERVAVRGYWGDVATGPFVAFGIESDDQSLLLTRNGTPVKCAGEISLHNVTSLFRSLVAAGKEVSGAEPEVEAEGRAPGSDPASSRPFRVHFLPLGAAPTLHHRHRFCSRFHLLYVSCGMVHQLSPELGACVAPGGRLVVELARYLVDLRPNQLESFSGRVRELAEAAGFVPESHEGPPETFARFSRKPQPAPGREWTDTGISLPLGAPLSPQRTVYLASGSAFIAVFPEEPEESKASRPQPPKVIRETRPVPFQHGRGVSVVSVARTLGSLEGRESRPRSLCGIKLVLVCPGPERAGRRQGDCPSPVQ
;
A
#
# COMPACT_ATOMS: atom_id res chain seq x y z
N MET A 1 -2.18 13.89 -30.04
CA MET A 1 -2.87 13.74 -28.74
C MET A 1 -1.83 13.41 -27.69
N THR A 2 -1.22 14.43 -27.08
CA THR A 2 -0.34 14.25 -25.92
C THR A 2 -1.18 14.16 -24.65
N THR A 3 -0.79 13.27 -23.75
CA THR A 3 -1.55 12.95 -22.55
C THR A 3 -1.40 14.01 -21.46
N VAL A 4 -2.52 14.45 -20.87
CA VAL A 4 -2.53 15.02 -19.51
C VAL A 4 -2.39 13.87 -18.49
N THR A 5 -1.32 13.09 -18.61
CA THR A 5 -0.93 12.05 -17.63
C THR A 5 0.45 12.40 -17.10
N GLY A 6 0.45 12.93 -15.89
CA GLY A 6 1.62 13.24 -15.09
C GLY A 6 1.28 13.53 -13.63
N SER A 7 0.00 13.45 -13.24
CA SER A 7 -0.53 13.75 -11.90
C SER A 7 -0.40 12.60 -10.90
N GLY A 8 -0.07 11.38 -11.36
CA GLY A 8 -0.04 10.17 -10.52
C GLY A 8 -1.41 9.71 -10.00
N GLU A 9 -2.50 10.32 -10.48
CA GLU A 9 -3.84 10.08 -9.94
C GLU A 9 -4.40 8.69 -10.20
N GLY A 10 -3.88 7.94 -11.17
CA GLY A 10 -4.28 6.57 -11.46
C GLY A 10 -3.82 5.57 -10.40
N PHE A 11 -2.61 5.77 -9.85
CA PHE A 11 -2.09 4.98 -8.72
C PHE A 11 -2.86 5.22 -7.42
N GLY A 12 -3.34 6.45 -7.21
CA GLY A 12 -4.12 6.82 -6.05
C GLY A 12 -3.34 7.07 -4.78
N SER A 13 -4.05 7.07 -3.64
CA SER A 13 -3.52 7.48 -2.35
C SER A 13 -3.26 6.33 -1.38
N VAL A 14 -3.55 5.09 -1.79
CA VAL A 14 -3.34 3.88 -1.00
C VAL A 14 -2.77 2.80 -1.91
N ALA A 15 -1.57 2.32 -1.61
CA ALA A 15 -1.00 1.15 -2.26
C ALA A 15 -1.63 -0.13 -1.66
N TRP A 16 -1.86 -1.14 -2.50
CA TRP A 16 -2.42 -2.45 -2.09
C TRP A 16 -1.58 -3.66 -2.50
N TRP A 17 -0.70 -3.42 -3.47
CA TRP A 17 0.36 -4.27 -3.98
C TRP A 17 1.54 -3.31 -4.23
N GLY A 18 2.77 -3.79 -4.08
CA GLY A 18 3.93 -3.00 -4.50
C GLY A 18 4.11 -3.01 -6.03
N LEU A 19 5.12 -2.27 -6.52
CA LEU A 19 5.28 -1.93 -7.93
C LEU A 19 6.57 -2.47 -8.58
N SER A 20 7.34 -3.25 -7.84
CA SER A 20 8.49 -4.04 -8.32
C SER A 20 8.28 -5.55 -8.12
N PRO A 21 9.11 -6.41 -8.71
CA PRO A 21 9.25 -7.82 -8.29
C PRO A 21 9.65 -7.97 -6.81
N ALA A 22 9.48 -9.17 -6.25
CA ALA A 22 9.82 -9.48 -4.86
C ALA A 22 11.32 -9.80 -4.69
N LEU A 23 12.04 -8.94 -3.96
CA LEU A 23 13.40 -9.18 -3.48
C LEU A 23 13.48 -10.22 -2.35
N ASP A 24 14.57 -10.98 -2.32
CA ASP A 24 15.08 -11.64 -1.11
C ASP A 24 15.94 -10.65 -0.33
N LEU A 25 15.48 -10.30 0.86
CA LEU A 25 16.10 -9.29 1.71
C LEU A 25 17.41 -9.78 2.33
N GLN A 26 17.68 -11.09 2.37
CA GLN A 26 18.99 -11.61 2.78
C GLN A 26 20.04 -11.40 1.69
N ALA A 27 19.67 -11.50 0.41
CA ALA A 27 20.56 -11.21 -0.72
C ALA A 27 20.98 -9.74 -0.78
N GLU A 28 20.07 -8.84 -0.40
CA GLU A 28 20.32 -7.40 -0.34
C GLU A 28 21.16 -6.98 0.88
N CYS A 29 21.29 -7.83 1.91
CA CYS A 29 22.14 -7.55 3.08
C CYS A 29 23.64 -7.72 2.78
N PRO A 30 24.54 -7.05 3.52
CA PRO A 30 25.96 -7.40 3.54
C PRO A 30 26.18 -8.87 3.96
N PRO A 31 27.21 -9.58 3.45
CA PRO A 31 27.42 -11.01 3.75
C PRO A 31 27.50 -11.32 5.25
N ASP A 32 28.27 -10.51 5.97
CA ASP A 32 28.52 -10.64 7.41
C ASP A 32 27.46 -9.92 8.27
N ALA A 33 26.37 -9.43 7.68
CA ALA A 33 25.34 -8.69 8.40
C ALA A 33 24.58 -9.59 9.38
N SER A 34 24.94 -9.52 10.65
CA SER A 34 24.25 -10.19 11.75
C SER A 34 24.60 -9.55 13.10
N SER A 35 23.60 -9.37 13.95
CA SER A 35 23.80 -9.10 15.37
C SER A 35 24.35 -10.35 16.07
N PRO A 36 25.24 -10.20 17.06
CA PRO A 36 25.76 -11.33 17.84
C PRO A 36 24.62 -12.02 18.61
N GLY A 37 24.58 -13.35 18.53
CA GLY A 37 23.57 -14.20 19.15
C GLY A 37 23.68 -15.63 18.65
N ASP A 38 22.93 -16.55 19.26
CA ASP A 38 22.81 -17.93 18.82
C ASP A 38 21.31 -18.31 18.69
N PRO A 39 20.76 -18.46 17.47
CA PRO A 39 21.38 -18.09 16.20
C PRO A 39 21.54 -16.56 16.04
N PRO A 40 22.47 -16.08 15.19
CA PRO A 40 22.65 -14.66 14.90
C PRO A 40 21.37 -13.98 14.38
N GLU A 41 21.13 -12.72 14.75
CA GLU A 41 19.89 -12.00 14.35
C GLU A 41 20.11 -11.06 13.15
N LEU A 42 19.19 -11.09 12.19
CA LEU A 42 19.12 -10.16 11.06
C LEU A 42 17.87 -9.29 11.18
N ASP A 43 18.07 -8.07 11.69
CA ASP A 43 17.04 -7.03 11.75
C ASP A 43 16.91 -6.27 10.42
N ILE A 44 15.72 -6.27 9.82
CA ILE A 44 15.38 -5.59 8.56
C ILE A 44 14.22 -4.62 8.79
N LEU A 45 14.33 -3.38 8.34
CA LEU A 45 13.26 -2.38 8.40
C LEU A 45 12.62 -2.20 7.02
N LEU A 46 11.32 -2.48 6.93
CA LEU A 46 10.49 -2.35 5.73
C LEU A 46 9.56 -1.15 5.86
N LEU A 47 9.81 -0.10 5.08
CA LEU A 47 9.00 1.10 5.02
C LEU A 47 8.07 1.06 3.79
N GLY A 48 6.77 0.89 4.04
CA GLY A 48 5.73 0.89 3.02
C GLY A 48 5.75 -0.32 2.09
N SER A 49 6.10 -1.51 2.58
CA SER A 49 6.13 -2.73 1.77
C SER A 49 4.74 -3.22 1.37
N VAL A 50 3.69 -2.85 2.11
CA VAL A 50 2.26 -2.95 1.78
C VAL A 50 1.67 -4.38 1.68
N ASP A 51 2.40 -5.36 1.15
CA ASP A 51 1.83 -6.65 0.73
C ASP A 51 2.62 -7.90 1.18
N ALA A 52 3.65 -7.73 2.01
CA ALA A 52 4.50 -8.79 2.55
C ALA A 52 5.27 -9.66 1.53
N ARG A 53 5.26 -9.35 0.22
CA ARG A 53 5.94 -10.18 -0.81
C ARG A 53 7.44 -10.38 -0.54
N HIS A 54 8.11 -9.36 -0.01
CA HIS A 54 9.54 -9.41 0.29
C HIS A 54 9.83 -10.33 1.48
N ILE A 55 8.97 -10.31 2.50
CA ILE A 55 9.02 -11.24 3.63
C ILE A 55 8.84 -12.68 3.11
N LEU A 56 7.80 -12.90 2.29
CA LEU A 56 7.49 -14.21 1.72
C LEU A 56 8.61 -14.77 0.83
N ARG A 57 9.21 -13.94 -0.03
CA ARG A 57 10.36 -14.32 -0.87
C ARG A 57 11.59 -14.64 -0.02
N THR A 58 11.92 -13.79 0.94
CA THR A 58 13.06 -13.98 1.87
C THR A 58 12.94 -15.28 2.66
N LEU A 59 11.74 -15.59 3.15
CA LEU A 59 11.48 -16.83 3.90
C LEU A 59 11.51 -18.07 2.99
N ALA A 60 10.96 -17.98 1.78
CA ALA A 60 11.01 -19.08 0.80
C ALA A 60 12.43 -19.38 0.28
N GLN A 61 13.34 -18.39 0.32
CA GLN A 61 14.75 -18.55 -0.06
C GLN A 61 15.69 -18.70 1.15
N ALA A 62 15.17 -18.78 2.38
CA ALA A 62 16.00 -18.74 3.58
C ALA A 62 17.02 -19.90 3.66
N GLN A 63 16.72 -21.06 3.08
CA GLN A 63 17.64 -22.20 2.98
C GLN A 63 18.94 -21.91 2.20
N LEU A 64 18.98 -20.85 1.38
CA LEU A 64 20.17 -20.44 0.61
C LEU A 64 21.22 -19.71 1.46
N TRP A 65 20.87 -19.30 2.69
CA TRP A 65 21.67 -18.42 3.54
C TRP A 65 22.13 -19.13 4.83
N PRO A 66 23.15 -18.64 5.55
CA PRO A 66 23.49 -19.16 6.89
C PRO A 66 22.30 -19.06 7.86
N LEU A 67 22.21 -19.95 8.87
CA LEU A 67 21.12 -19.94 9.84
C LEU A 67 21.12 -18.64 10.66
N ARG A 68 20.02 -17.88 10.59
CA ARG A 68 19.82 -16.59 11.27
C ARG A 68 18.38 -16.47 11.78
N ARG A 69 18.16 -15.72 12.87
CA ARG A 69 16.83 -15.25 13.29
C ARG A 69 16.45 -14.02 12.46
N LEU A 70 15.29 -14.02 11.82
CA LEU A 70 14.87 -12.95 10.90
C LEU A 70 13.82 -12.04 11.55
N ASN A 71 14.19 -10.79 11.85
CA ASN A 71 13.27 -9.83 12.46
C ASN A 71 12.87 -8.76 11.43
N PHE A 72 11.65 -8.83 10.94
CA PHE A 72 11.08 -7.85 10.00
C PHE A 72 10.32 -6.77 10.78
N PHE A 73 10.79 -5.54 10.72
CA PHE A 73 10.11 -4.39 11.31
C PHE A 73 9.35 -3.67 10.19
N VAL A 74 8.03 -3.64 10.27
CA VAL A 74 7.16 -3.15 9.19
C VAL A 74 6.51 -1.84 9.60
N LEU A 75 6.68 -0.81 8.79
CA LEU A 75 6.08 0.51 8.99
C LEU A 75 5.25 0.88 7.77
N GLU A 76 3.94 0.97 7.96
CA GLU A 76 2.97 1.31 6.91
C GLU A 76 2.36 2.69 7.15
N ASN A 77 1.74 3.27 6.11
CA ASN A 77 1.04 4.56 6.21
C ASN A 77 -0.44 4.45 6.62
N ASN A 78 -1.02 3.25 6.64
CA ASN A 78 -2.42 3.00 7.01
C ASN A 78 -2.59 1.62 7.67
N LEU A 79 -3.65 1.44 8.47
CA LEU A 79 -3.89 0.20 9.21
C LEU A 79 -4.58 -0.87 8.37
N GLU A 80 -5.27 -0.49 7.29
CA GLU A 80 -5.84 -1.44 6.33
C GLU A 80 -4.74 -2.27 5.63
N ALA A 81 -3.58 -1.66 5.33
CA ALA A 81 -2.38 -2.35 4.84
C ALA A 81 -1.73 -3.27 5.90
N VAL A 82 -1.69 -2.86 7.17
CA VAL A 82 -1.24 -3.73 8.28
C VAL A 82 -2.16 -4.96 8.41
N ALA A 83 -3.48 -4.76 8.44
CA ALA A 83 -4.47 -5.84 8.46
C ALA A 83 -4.33 -6.78 7.25
N ARG A 84 -4.04 -6.21 6.07
CA ARG A 84 -3.86 -6.94 4.81
C ARG A 84 -2.62 -7.84 4.86
N GLN A 85 -1.50 -7.32 5.34
CA GLN A 85 -0.27 -8.12 5.52
C GLN A 85 -0.44 -9.24 6.55
N ILE A 86 -1.12 -8.98 7.68
CA ILE A 86 -1.45 -10.03 8.66
C ILE A 86 -2.27 -11.15 8.00
N LEU A 87 -3.28 -10.80 7.22
CA LEU A 87 -4.15 -11.76 6.53
C LEU A 87 -3.40 -12.55 5.43
N ILE A 88 -2.52 -11.88 4.67
CA ILE A 88 -1.66 -12.51 3.66
C ILE A 88 -0.68 -13.50 4.30
N LEU A 89 -0.03 -13.11 5.41
CA LEU A 89 0.88 -13.99 6.16
C LEU A 89 0.12 -15.19 6.75
N ASN A 90 -1.06 -14.98 7.33
CA ASN A 90 -1.90 -16.07 7.82
C ASN A 90 -2.27 -17.08 6.72
N LEU A 91 -2.56 -16.61 5.51
CA LEU A 91 -2.84 -17.49 4.36
C LEU A 91 -1.60 -18.26 3.89
N ALA A 92 -0.45 -17.59 3.78
CA ALA A 92 0.80 -18.23 3.39
C ALA A 92 1.21 -19.37 4.35
N PHE A 93 1.03 -19.15 5.66
CA PHE A 93 1.33 -20.11 6.72
C PHE A 93 0.16 -21.02 7.13
N GLU A 94 -0.97 -21.02 6.40
CA GLU A 94 -2.05 -21.98 6.66
C GLU A 94 -1.52 -23.43 6.43
N PRO A 95 -1.71 -24.38 7.36
CA PRO A 95 -1.11 -25.72 7.24
C PRO A 95 -1.64 -26.49 6.02
N PRO A 96 -0.78 -27.28 5.32
CA PRO A 96 -1.16 -27.99 4.11
C PRO A 96 -2.28 -29.04 4.32
N GLU A 97 -2.50 -29.48 5.55
CA GLU A 97 -3.60 -30.36 5.95
C GLU A 97 -4.98 -29.68 5.88
N LYS A 98 -5.04 -28.35 5.93
CA LYS A 98 -6.28 -27.57 5.82
C LYS A 98 -6.52 -27.00 4.43
N MET A 99 -5.47 -26.68 3.68
CA MET A 99 -5.56 -26.01 2.39
C MET A 99 -4.46 -26.48 1.45
N GLY A 100 -4.86 -27.05 0.31
CA GLY A 100 -3.93 -27.59 -0.67
C GLY A 100 -3.06 -26.51 -1.31
N LEU A 101 -1.85 -26.89 -1.76
CA LEU A 101 -0.88 -25.94 -2.34
C LEU A 101 -1.47 -25.13 -3.51
N GLN A 102 -2.20 -25.80 -4.42
CA GLN A 102 -2.85 -25.17 -5.58
C GLN A 102 -3.93 -24.17 -5.14
N GLU A 103 -4.85 -24.62 -4.29
CA GLU A 103 -5.95 -23.83 -3.73
C GLU A 103 -5.44 -22.58 -3.00
N LYS A 104 -4.40 -22.73 -2.17
CA LYS A 104 -3.73 -21.64 -1.46
C LYS A 104 -3.12 -20.61 -2.41
N SER A 105 -2.49 -21.07 -3.49
CA SER A 105 -1.84 -20.21 -4.48
C SER A 105 -2.87 -19.40 -5.28
N GLU A 106 -3.99 -20.02 -5.66
CA GLU A 106 -5.12 -19.33 -6.29
C GLU A 106 -5.77 -18.32 -5.34
N MET A 107 -6.06 -18.74 -4.10
CA MET A 107 -6.67 -17.88 -3.08
C MET A 107 -5.79 -16.68 -2.75
N PHE A 108 -4.46 -16.87 -2.71
CA PHE A 108 -3.51 -15.78 -2.51
C PHE A 108 -3.60 -14.74 -3.62
N LEU A 109 -3.53 -15.15 -4.89
CA LEU A 109 -3.58 -14.21 -6.02
C LEU A 109 -4.93 -13.47 -6.08
N GLU A 110 -6.03 -14.14 -5.77
CA GLU A 110 -7.35 -13.50 -5.68
C GLU A 110 -7.43 -12.49 -4.53
N LEU A 111 -7.00 -12.86 -3.32
CA LEU A 111 -7.01 -11.99 -2.14
C LEU A 111 -6.08 -10.79 -2.30
N TRP A 112 -4.89 -11.01 -2.88
CA TRP A 112 -3.83 -10.02 -3.04
C TRP A 112 -4.05 -9.08 -4.25
N GLY A 113 -4.49 -9.60 -5.40
CA GLY A 113 -4.53 -8.84 -6.65
C GLY A 113 -5.91 -8.47 -7.19
N ASN A 114 -6.99 -9.17 -6.80
CA ASN A 114 -8.32 -8.94 -7.37
C ASN A 114 -9.20 -8.04 -6.51
N GLY A 115 -9.95 -7.18 -7.18
CA GLY A 115 -11.08 -6.45 -6.60
C GLY A 115 -12.32 -7.31 -6.40
N LEU A 116 -12.67 -8.18 -7.35
CA LEU A 116 -13.76 -9.14 -7.18
C LEU A 116 -13.18 -10.55 -6.98
N VAL A 117 -13.74 -11.29 -6.03
CA VAL A 117 -13.24 -12.60 -5.58
C VAL A 117 -14.36 -13.64 -5.55
N ARG A 118 -13.97 -14.93 -5.54
CA ARG A 118 -14.91 -16.04 -5.34
C ARG A 118 -15.47 -16.08 -3.92
N THR A 119 -16.62 -16.73 -3.74
CA THR A 119 -17.28 -16.96 -2.44
C THR A 119 -16.32 -17.49 -1.38
N GLN A 120 -15.54 -18.51 -1.72
CA GLN A 120 -14.57 -19.15 -0.83
C GLN A 120 -13.51 -18.17 -0.28
N VAL A 121 -13.02 -17.24 -1.11
CA VAL A 121 -12.01 -16.25 -0.69
C VAL A 121 -12.65 -15.20 0.22
N ALA A 122 -13.87 -14.75 -0.08
CA ALA A 122 -14.61 -13.84 0.79
C ALA A 122 -14.96 -14.48 2.16
N GLU A 123 -15.23 -15.78 2.18
CA GLU A 123 -15.44 -16.56 3.42
C GLU A 123 -14.14 -16.75 4.21
N TYR A 124 -13.01 -16.96 3.54
CA TYR A 124 -11.69 -16.98 4.19
C TYR A 124 -11.38 -15.63 4.86
N VAL A 125 -11.54 -14.52 4.14
CA VAL A 125 -11.39 -13.15 4.67
C VAL A 125 -12.28 -12.96 5.90
N ARG A 126 -13.55 -13.37 5.84
CA ARG A 126 -14.50 -13.26 6.96
C ARG A 126 -14.05 -14.07 8.18
N THR A 127 -13.71 -15.33 7.98
CA THR A 127 -13.30 -16.26 9.05
C THR A 127 -12.02 -15.81 9.74
N GLN A 128 -10.99 -15.44 8.97
CA GLN A 128 -9.75 -14.91 9.55
C GLN A 128 -9.96 -13.56 10.24
N SER A 129 -10.81 -12.68 9.71
CA SER A 129 -11.15 -11.41 10.38
C SER A 129 -11.87 -11.65 11.72
N GLN A 130 -12.79 -12.62 11.79
CA GLN A 130 -13.41 -13.03 13.06
C GLN A 130 -12.40 -13.64 14.04
N ARG A 131 -11.39 -14.39 13.56
CA ARG A 131 -10.29 -14.89 14.40
C ARG A 131 -9.46 -13.72 14.95
N MET A 132 -9.00 -12.80 14.08
CA MET A 132 -8.17 -11.66 14.51
C MET A 132 -8.88 -10.76 15.52
N ARG A 133 -10.19 -10.51 15.36
CA ARG A 133 -10.99 -9.75 16.35
C ARG A 133 -10.97 -10.35 17.75
N ARG A 134 -10.88 -11.69 17.88
CA ARG A 134 -10.79 -12.35 19.20
C ARG A 134 -9.38 -12.30 19.78
N LEU A 135 -8.34 -12.26 18.93
CA LEU A 135 -6.94 -12.25 19.37
C LEU A 135 -6.37 -10.85 19.62
N LEU A 136 -6.88 -9.81 18.96
CA LEU A 136 -6.35 -8.44 19.13
C LEU A 136 -6.41 -7.89 20.56
N PRO A 137 -7.47 -8.15 21.37
CA PRO A 137 -7.52 -7.73 22.77
C PRO A 137 -6.63 -8.57 23.69
N GLU A 138 -6.34 -9.81 23.32
CA GLU A 138 -5.70 -10.84 24.16
C GLU A 138 -4.24 -11.09 23.68
N PRO A 139 -3.25 -10.31 24.16
CA PRO A 139 -1.89 -10.34 23.62
C PRO A 139 -1.18 -11.69 23.83
N ASP A 140 -1.48 -12.39 24.91
CA ASP A 140 -0.87 -13.69 25.24
C ASP A 140 -1.42 -14.80 24.33
N ASP A 141 -2.74 -14.83 24.09
CA ASP A 141 -3.38 -15.72 23.12
C ASP A 141 -2.92 -15.44 21.68
N LEU A 142 -2.73 -14.16 21.32
CA LEU A 142 -2.16 -13.78 20.04
C LEU A 142 -0.74 -14.32 19.89
N ALA A 143 0.11 -14.17 20.90
CA ALA A 143 1.48 -14.66 20.89
C ALA A 143 1.56 -16.20 20.86
N ALA A 144 0.65 -16.88 21.57
CA ALA A 144 0.57 -18.35 21.55
C ALA A 144 0.11 -18.91 20.20
N GLN A 145 -0.83 -18.23 19.52
CA GLN A 145 -1.40 -18.71 18.24
C GLN A 145 -0.70 -18.19 16.98
N LEU A 146 0.04 -17.09 17.08
CA LEU A 146 0.77 -16.42 16.00
C LEU A 146 2.12 -15.89 16.54
N PRO A 147 3.04 -16.75 17.03
CA PRO A 147 4.30 -16.32 17.65
C PRO A 147 5.20 -15.47 16.74
N GLN A 148 5.07 -15.67 15.42
CA GLN A 148 5.75 -14.87 14.39
C GLN A 148 5.20 -13.44 14.24
N LEU A 149 4.08 -13.09 14.88
CA LEU A 149 3.44 -11.78 14.80
C LEU A 149 3.64 -10.98 16.08
N SER A 150 4.07 -9.72 15.96
CA SER A 150 4.22 -8.79 17.08
C SER A 150 3.51 -7.47 16.80
N LEU A 151 2.45 -7.20 17.58
CA LEU A 151 1.69 -5.95 17.58
C LEU A 151 2.01 -5.08 18.81
N GLU A 152 2.97 -5.49 19.64
CA GLU A 152 3.37 -4.84 20.89
C GLU A 152 3.69 -3.35 20.70
N ALA A 153 4.33 -2.99 19.59
CA ALA A 153 4.77 -1.63 19.31
C ALA A 153 3.61 -0.68 18.95
N LEU A 154 2.47 -1.19 18.47
CA LEU A 154 1.27 -0.41 18.13
C LEU A 154 0.61 0.18 19.39
N LYS A 155 0.20 1.45 19.31
CA LYS A 155 -0.55 2.14 20.37
C LYS A 155 -1.94 1.52 20.52
N PHE A 156 -2.54 1.58 21.71
CA PHE A 156 -3.92 1.11 21.95
C PHE A 156 -4.91 1.60 20.88
N ARG A 157 -4.97 2.91 20.62
CA ARG A 157 -5.83 3.49 19.57
C ARG A 157 -5.57 2.94 18.15
N GLU A 158 -4.34 2.53 17.83
CA GLU A 158 -4.01 1.89 16.56
C GLU A 158 -4.53 0.45 16.54
N ARG A 159 -4.49 -0.28 17.67
CA ARG A 159 -5.10 -1.62 17.81
C ARG A 159 -6.63 -1.56 17.75
N ASP A 160 -7.27 -0.60 18.41
CA ASP A 160 -8.73 -0.37 18.33
C ASP A 160 -9.16 -0.11 16.87
N SER A 161 -8.36 0.70 16.16
CA SER A 161 -8.60 1.04 14.75
C SER A 161 -8.36 -0.16 13.82
N LEU A 162 -7.38 -1.02 14.15
CA LEU A 162 -7.12 -2.28 13.46
C LEU A 162 -8.24 -3.30 13.69
N GLU A 163 -8.79 -3.38 14.89
CA GLU A 163 -9.99 -4.18 15.18
C GLU A 163 -11.19 -3.70 14.35
N ALA A 164 -11.39 -2.39 14.23
CA ALA A 164 -12.45 -1.81 13.40
C ALA A 164 -12.33 -2.16 11.90
N VAL A 165 -11.11 -2.39 11.39
CA VAL A 165 -10.89 -2.93 10.03
C VAL A 165 -11.40 -4.38 9.95
N PHE A 166 -11.00 -5.25 10.89
CA PHE A 166 -11.46 -6.65 10.90
C PHE A 166 -12.97 -6.78 11.21
N ILE A 167 -13.58 -5.87 11.98
CA ILE A 167 -15.04 -5.78 12.14
C ILE A 167 -15.71 -5.57 10.78
N PHE A 168 -15.21 -4.63 9.97
CA PHE A 168 -15.76 -4.34 8.64
C PHE A 168 -15.53 -5.49 7.63
N TRP A 169 -14.39 -6.20 7.72
CA TRP A 169 -14.11 -7.37 6.86
C TRP A 169 -14.93 -8.61 7.26
N ALA A 170 -15.22 -8.78 8.56
CA ALA A 170 -16.07 -9.84 9.07
C ALA A 170 -17.57 -9.63 8.76
N ALA A 171 -17.98 -8.40 8.51
CA ALA A 171 -19.39 -8.04 8.27
C ALA A 171 -19.97 -8.64 6.98
N SER A 172 -21.29 -8.82 6.97
CA SER A 172 -22.08 -9.13 5.78
C SER A 172 -22.29 -7.89 4.88
N GLU A 173 -22.73 -8.10 3.64
CA GLU A 173 -23.13 -6.99 2.75
C GLU A 173 -24.29 -6.15 3.30
N ALA A 174 -25.19 -6.77 4.08
CA ALA A 174 -26.31 -6.07 4.73
C ALA A 174 -25.85 -5.20 5.90
N GLU A 175 -24.85 -5.65 6.67
CA GLU A 175 -24.31 -4.91 7.83
C GLU A 175 -23.40 -3.75 7.40
N ALA A 176 -22.57 -3.96 6.38
CA ALA A 176 -21.65 -2.93 5.89
C ALA A 176 -21.36 -3.11 4.40
N SER A 177 -22.15 -2.49 3.53
CA SER A 177 -22.00 -2.62 2.07
C SER A 177 -20.66 -2.08 1.56
N PHE A 178 -20.05 -2.80 0.61
CA PHE A 178 -18.85 -2.34 -0.12
C PHE A 178 -19.02 -2.55 -1.64
N PRO A 179 -19.70 -1.63 -2.36
CA PRO A 179 -20.05 -1.82 -3.76
C PRO A 179 -18.85 -1.54 -4.68
N LEU A 180 -17.82 -2.38 -4.62
CA LEU A 180 -16.52 -2.12 -5.24
C LEU A 180 -16.62 -1.79 -6.73
N SER A 181 -17.43 -2.50 -7.52
CA SER A 181 -17.55 -2.23 -8.96
C SER A 181 -18.02 -0.80 -9.26
N ARG A 182 -18.85 -0.20 -8.39
CA ARG A 182 -19.26 1.22 -8.51
C ARG A 182 -18.16 2.17 -8.06
N LEU A 183 -17.40 1.80 -7.02
CA LEU A 183 -16.26 2.59 -6.54
C LEU A 183 -15.12 2.60 -7.58
N TRP A 184 -14.86 1.45 -8.21
CA TRP A 184 -13.90 1.30 -9.31
C TRP A 184 -14.32 2.12 -10.53
N ASP A 185 -15.58 2.03 -10.94
CA ASP A 185 -16.09 2.83 -12.06
C ASP A 185 -16.02 4.35 -11.79
N SER A 186 -16.38 4.78 -10.57
CA SER A 186 -16.22 6.16 -10.12
C SER A 186 -14.74 6.60 -10.16
N ARG A 187 -13.83 5.73 -9.73
CA ARG A 187 -12.38 5.98 -9.75
C ARG A 187 -11.84 6.11 -11.17
N LEU A 188 -12.25 5.23 -12.08
CA LEU A 188 -11.92 5.30 -13.52
C LEU A 188 -12.45 6.57 -14.17
N ARG A 189 -13.70 6.98 -13.88
CA ARG A 189 -14.27 8.24 -14.39
C ARG A 189 -13.48 9.45 -13.92
N GLY A 190 -13.12 9.50 -12.64
CA GLY A 190 -12.27 10.56 -12.08
C GLY A 190 -10.89 10.62 -12.73
N TYR A 191 -10.23 9.47 -12.89
CA TYR A 191 -8.88 9.36 -13.47
C TYR A 191 -8.83 9.65 -14.98
N LEU A 192 -9.77 9.11 -15.75
CA LEU A 192 -9.76 9.23 -17.21
C LEU A 192 -10.43 10.51 -17.71
N GLY A 193 -11.38 11.08 -16.94
CA GLY A 193 -12.16 12.25 -17.31
C GLY A 193 -12.87 12.05 -18.64
N SER A 194 -12.70 13.00 -19.57
CA SER A 194 -13.23 12.94 -20.94
C SER A 194 -12.75 11.73 -21.76
N ARG A 195 -11.69 11.03 -21.33
CA ARG A 195 -11.17 9.82 -22.00
C ARG A 195 -11.85 8.53 -21.53
N TYR A 196 -12.78 8.58 -20.58
CA TYR A 196 -13.43 7.38 -20.03
C TYR A 196 -14.15 6.53 -21.09
N ASP A 197 -14.78 7.16 -22.09
CA ASP A 197 -15.44 6.42 -23.18
C ASP A 197 -14.43 5.74 -24.12
N ALA A 198 -13.23 6.31 -24.23
CA ALA A 198 -12.08 5.75 -24.95
C ALA A 198 -11.17 4.85 -24.09
N ARG A 199 -11.57 4.49 -22.86
CA ARG A 199 -10.72 3.79 -21.86
C ARG A 199 -10.01 2.53 -22.34
N ARG A 200 -10.59 1.82 -23.33
CA ARG A 200 -9.99 0.64 -23.95
C ARG A 200 -8.69 1.01 -24.68
N GLY A 201 -8.75 1.98 -25.58
CA GLY A 201 -7.56 2.50 -26.27
C GLY A 201 -6.55 3.16 -25.32
N VAL A 202 -7.00 3.77 -24.21
CA VAL A 202 -6.07 4.26 -23.17
C VAL A 202 -5.34 3.09 -22.49
N SER A 203 -6.04 2.01 -22.16
CA SER A 203 -5.43 0.82 -21.53
C SER A 203 -4.48 0.10 -22.48
N ASP A 204 -4.85 -0.05 -23.74
CA ASP A 204 -4.01 -0.67 -24.76
C ASP A 204 -2.73 0.18 -25.01
N TRP A 205 -2.85 1.51 -25.02
CA TRP A 205 -1.71 2.42 -25.15
C TRP A 205 -0.81 2.42 -23.89
N ASP A 206 -1.40 2.44 -22.70
CA ASP A 206 -0.68 2.36 -21.42
C ASP A 206 0.14 1.05 -21.31
N LEU A 207 -0.39 -0.07 -21.79
CA LEU A 207 0.30 -1.35 -21.80
C LEU A 207 1.52 -1.31 -22.73
N HIS A 208 1.30 -1.04 -24.02
CA HIS A 208 2.34 -1.21 -25.03
C HIS A 208 3.41 -0.09 -24.98
N MET A 209 3.02 1.16 -24.72
CA MET A 209 3.92 2.32 -24.80
C MET A 209 4.53 2.72 -23.45
N LYS A 210 4.27 1.93 -22.38
CA LYS A 210 4.85 2.18 -21.06
C LYS A 210 5.26 0.88 -20.38
N LEU A 211 4.35 -0.07 -20.13
CA LEU A 211 4.69 -1.29 -19.40
C LEU A 211 5.64 -2.19 -20.22
N HIS A 212 5.31 -2.44 -21.50
CA HIS A 212 6.15 -3.26 -22.39
C HIS A 212 7.51 -2.61 -22.69
N ASP A 213 7.54 -1.31 -22.95
CA ASP A 213 8.79 -0.55 -23.16
C ASP A 213 9.69 -0.56 -21.91
N ARG A 214 9.10 -0.63 -20.71
CA ARG A 214 9.83 -0.73 -19.44
C ARG A 214 10.19 -2.16 -19.04
N GLY A 215 9.87 -3.16 -19.87
CA GLY A 215 10.29 -4.56 -19.71
C GLY A 215 9.18 -5.55 -19.37
N ALA A 216 7.99 -5.09 -18.99
CA ALA A 216 6.88 -5.95 -18.55
C ALA A 216 6.09 -6.58 -19.72
N ARG A 217 6.81 -7.12 -20.72
CA ARG A 217 6.24 -7.62 -21.99
C ARG A 217 5.33 -8.83 -21.85
N VAL A 218 5.49 -9.60 -20.77
CA VAL A 218 4.66 -10.78 -20.46
C VAL A 218 3.24 -10.42 -19.99
N ILE A 219 2.98 -9.17 -19.61
CA ILE A 219 1.63 -8.68 -19.34
C ILE A 219 0.86 -8.62 -20.67
N ASN A 220 -0.12 -9.49 -20.86
CA ASN A 220 -0.87 -9.57 -22.11
C ASN A 220 -2.03 -8.55 -22.16
N SER A 221 -2.50 -8.24 -23.37
CA SER A 221 -3.56 -7.24 -23.56
C SER A 221 -4.91 -7.66 -22.97
N GLN A 222 -5.20 -8.95 -22.90
CA GLN A 222 -6.48 -9.47 -22.40
C GLN A 222 -6.56 -9.36 -20.87
N GLU A 223 -5.54 -9.80 -20.13
CA GLU A 223 -5.50 -9.75 -18.66
C GLU A 223 -5.43 -8.30 -18.16
N PHE A 224 -4.60 -7.46 -18.80
CA PHE A 224 -4.49 -6.05 -18.43
C PHE A 224 -5.79 -5.28 -18.68
N ARG A 225 -6.42 -5.46 -19.84
CA ARG A 225 -7.68 -4.80 -20.17
C ARG A 225 -8.84 -5.33 -19.33
N ARG A 226 -8.88 -6.64 -19.03
CA ARG A 226 -9.85 -7.24 -18.10
C ARG A 226 -9.75 -6.55 -16.74
N TRP A 227 -8.54 -6.45 -16.18
CA TRP A 227 -8.29 -5.77 -14.91
C TRP A 227 -8.70 -4.30 -14.93
N ARG A 228 -8.27 -3.52 -15.95
CA ARG A 228 -8.67 -2.11 -16.09
C ARG A 228 -10.19 -1.94 -16.17
N GLU A 229 -10.91 -2.85 -16.84
CA GLU A 229 -12.38 -2.80 -16.96
C GLU A 229 -13.14 -3.30 -15.71
N THR A 230 -12.64 -4.29 -14.96
CA THR A 230 -13.43 -5.00 -13.92
C THR A 230 -12.79 -5.13 -12.54
N SER A 231 -11.56 -4.67 -12.34
CA SER A 231 -10.71 -4.90 -11.15
C SER A 231 -10.23 -6.34 -10.92
N VAL A 232 -10.51 -7.29 -11.82
CA VAL A 232 -10.04 -8.69 -11.73
C VAL A 232 -8.74 -8.84 -12.53
N ALA A 233 -7.63 -9.11 -11.85
CA ALA A 233 -6.31 -9.33 -12.47
C ALA A 233 -6.05 -10.81 -12.78
N PHE A 234 -6.35 -11.67 -11.81
CA PHE A 234 -6.09 -13.11 -11.85
C PHE A 234 -7.42 -13.86 -11.96
N GLU A 235 -7.87 -14.08 -13.20
CA GLU A 235 -9.07 -14.84 -13.54
C GLU A 235 -8.70 -16.32 -13.77
N ILE A 236 -8.38 -17.02 -12.68
CA ILE A 236 -7.85 -18.41 -12.70
C ILE A 236 -8.98 -19.44 -12.90
N ARG A 237 -10.21 -19.08 -12.52
CA ARG A 237 -11.44 -19.87 -12.68
C ARG A 237 -12.43 -19.13 -13.58
N ASP A 238 -13.61 -19.70 -13.79
CA ASP A 238 -14.65 -19.12 -14.65
C ASP A 238 -14.95 -17.66 -14.30
N ALA A 239 -15.00 -16.80 -15.32
CA ALA A 239 -15.23 -15.36 -15.19
C ALA A 239 -16.49 -14.99 -14.40
N SER A 240 -17.49 -15.87 -14.37
CA SER A 240 -18.75 -15.72 -13.63
C SER A 240 -18.63 -15.97 -12.13
N ALA A 241 -17.53 -16.54 -11.63
CA ALA A 241 -17.33 -16.84 -10.21
C ALA A 241 -16.89 -15.60 -9.39
N TYR A 242 -16.36 -14.57 -10.05
CA TYR A 242 -15.81 -13.36 -9.43
C TYR A 242 -16.90 -12.32 -9.17
N GLN A 243 -17.73 -12.56 -8.14
CA GLN A 243 -18.93 -11.76 -7.85
C GLN A 243 -18.85 -10.92 -6.57
N LEU A 244 -18.06 -11.34 -5.58
CA LEU A 244 -18.05 -10.71 -4.26
C LEU A 244 -16.94 -9.66 -4.15
N PRO A 245 -17.17 -8.53 -3.47
CA PRO A 245 -16.17 -7.48 -3.37
C PRO A 245 -15.08 -7.85 -2.36
N ASN A 246 -13.82 -7.69 -2.76
CA ASN A 246 -12.67 -7.87 -1.89
C ASN A 246 -12.56 -6.71 -0.88
N ARG A 247 -13.23 -6.88 0.27
CA ARG A 247 -13.28 -5.91 1.37
C ARG A 247 -11.90 -5.46 1.87
N THR A 248 -10.87 -6.27 1.63
CA THR A 248 -9.48 -5.99 2.02
C THR A 248 -8.79 -4.89 1.21
N LEU A 249 -9.48 -4.36 0.18
CA LEU A 249 -9.08 -3.18 -0.61
C LEU A 249 -9.89 -1.91 -0.27
N ALA A 250 -10.74 -1.97 0.75
CA ALA A 250 -11.45 -0.79 1.25
C ALA A 250 -10.51 0.06 2.11
N SER A 251 -10.54 1.38 1.93
CA SER A 251 -9.78 2.32 2.76
C SER A 251 -10.61 3.55 3.13
N GLY A 252 -10.33 4.13 4.30
CA GLY A 252 -10.92 5.39 4.74
C GLY A 252 -10.22 6.63 4.17
N ARG A 253 -10.98 7.60 3.64
CA ARG A 253 -10.46 8.93 3.29
C ARG A 253 -11.36 10.02 3.85
N LEU A 254 -10.76 11.04 4.46
CA LEU A 254 -11.47 12.27 4.84
C LEU A 254 -11.71 13.13 3.60
N MET A 255 -12.98 13.26 3.21
CA MET A 255 -13.44 14.11 2.12
C MET A 255 -14.11 15.38 2.67
N SER A 256 -14.03 16.49 1.93
CA SER A 256 -14.86 17.65 2.23
C SER A 256 -16.24 17.46 1.57
N HIS A 257 -17.30 17.56 2.36
CA HIS A 257 -18.68 17.57 1.87
C HIS A 257 -19.40 18.77 2.49
N ARG A 258 -19.84 19.72 1.66
CA ARG A 258 -20.52 20.96 2.10
C ARG A 258 -19.74 21.78 3.15
N GLY A 259 -18.41 21.69 3.13
CA GLY A 259 -17.51 22.36 4.09
C GLY A 259 -17.10 21.50 5.28
N GLU A 260 -17.82 20.41 5.57
CA GLU A 260 -17.49 19.49 6.66
C GLU A 260 -16.54 18.38 6.22
N ARG A 261 -15.70 17.86 7.13
CA ARG A 261 -14.78 16.75 6.87
C ARG A 261 -15.43 15.43 7.25
N VAL A 262 -15.91 14.69 6.25
CA VAL A 262 -16.59 13.39 6.43
C VAL A 262 -15.63 12.25 6.10
N ALA A 263 -15.57 11.23 6.96
CA ALA A 263 -14.85 9.99 6.67
C ALA A 263 -15.66 9.13 5.70
N VAL A 264 -15.13 8.91 4.50
CA VAL A 264 -15.74 8.09 3.44
C VAL A 264 -14.89 6.85 3.23
N ARG A 265 -15.50 5.67 3.38
CA ARG A 265 -14.87 4.39 3.00
C ARG A 265 -15.09 4.17 1.51
N GLY A 266 -14.02 3.86 0.78
CA GLY A 266 -14.05 3.66 -0.67
C GLY A 266 -12.88 2.82 -1.16
N TYR A 267 -12.69 2.80 -2.48
CA TYR A 267 -11.48 2.28 -3.11
C TYR A 267 -10.63 3.46 -3.58
N TRP A 268 -9.46 3.65 -2.96
CA TRP A 268 -8.57 4.79 -3.22
C TRP A 268 -7.21 4.38 -3.81
N GLY A 269 -7.09 3.14 -4.26
CA GLY A 269 -5.87 2.59 -4.84
C GLY A 269 -5.79 2.69 -6.35
N ASP A 270 -4.93 1.82 -6.90
CA ASP A 270 -4.45 1.85 -8.28
C ASP A 270 -5.44 1.27 -9.28
N VAL A 271 -5.75 2.08 -10.31
CA VAL A 271 -6.58 1.73 -11.48
C VAL A 271 -5.81 1.88 -12.79
N ALA A 272 -4.48 2.06 -12.74
CA ALA A 272 -3.63 2.33 -13.88
C ALA A 272 -2.56 1.25 -14.13
N THR A 273 -1.82 0.81 -13.10
CA THR A 273 -0.61 -0.04 -13.26
C THR A 273 -0.89 -1.53 -13.05
N GLY A 274 -1.59 -1.87 -11.97
CA GLY A 274 -2.03 -3.21 -11.64
C GLY A 274 -0.98 -4.08 -10.95
N PRO A 275 -1.41 -5.23 -10.40
CA PRO A 275 -0.57 -6.07 -9.54
C PRO A 275 0.47 -6.89 -10.31
N PHE A 276 0.32 -7.05 -11.63
CA PHE A 276 1.08 -8.01 -12.46
C PHE A 276 2.61 -7.99 -12.30
N VAL A 277 3.18 -6.83 -11.92
CA VAL A 277 4.63 -6.65 -11.78
C VAL A 277 5.22 -7.45 -10.60
N ALA A 278 4.51 -7.62 -9.49
CA ALA A 278 5.16 -8.13 -8.27
C ALA A 278 5.51 -9.62 -8.31
N PHE A 279 4.74 -10.42 -9.05
CA PHE A 279 4.95 -11.86 -9.21
C PHE A 279 4.97 -12.34 -10.66
N GLY A 280 4.65 -11.49 -11.65
CA GLY A 280 4.36 -11.94 -13.00
C GLY A 280 5.37 -11.59 -14.09
N ILE A 281 6.36 -10.70 -13.85
CA ILE A 281 7.30 -10.25 -14.89
C ILE A 281 8.70 -10.88 -14.82
N GLU A 282 9.02 -11.55 -13.72
CA GLU A 282 10.27 -12.27 -13.48
C GLU A 282 9.93 -13.68 -12.96
N SER A 283 10.83 -14.65 -13.14
CA SER A 283 10.70 -15.98 -12.55
C SER A 283 12.08 -16.63 -12.42
N ASP A 284 12.23 -17.51 -11.43
CA ASP A 284 13.42 -18.37 -11.35
C ASP A 284 13.44 -19.39 -12.50
N ASP A 285 12.27 -19.81 -12.98
CA ASP A 285 12.12 -20.68 -14.16
C ASP A 285 12.12 -19.84 -15.45
N GLN A 286 13.29 -19.75 -16.08
CA GLN A 286 13.49 -19.04 -17.34
C GLN A 286 12.65 -19.58 -18.51
N SER A 287 12.15 -20.82 -18.43
CA SER A 287 11.31 -21.40 -19.50
C SER A 287 9.97 -20.68 -19.65
N LEU A 288 9.50 -20.03 -18.59
CA LEU A 288 8.26 -19.26 -18.59
C LEU A 288 8.41 -17.88 -19.25
N LEU A 289 9.63 -17.34 -19.30
CA LEU A 289 9.93 -16.03 -19.91
C LEU A 289 10.25 -16.13 -21.42
N LEU A 290 10.19 -17.34 -21.99
CA LEU A 290 10.45 -17.57 -23.41
C LEU A 290 9.42 -16.86 -24.31
N THR A 291 9.89 -16.43 -25.47
CA THR A 291 9.04 -15.86 -26.53
C THR A 291 9.04 -16.76 -27.76
N ARG A 292 7.90 -16.81 -28.45
CA ARG A 292 7.71 -17.48 -29.73
C ARG A 292 7.14 -16.48 -30.73
N ASN A 293 7.83 -16.29 -31.85
CA ASN A 293 7.49 -15.28 -32.87
C ASN A 293 7.38 -13.84 -32.30
N GLY A 294 8.18 -13.51 -31.28
CA GLY A 294 8.15 -12.21 -30.60
C GLY A 294 7.06 -12.03 -29.53
N THR A 295 6.18 -13.02 -29.35
CA THR A 295 5.12 -13.03 -28.33
C THR A 295 5.53 -13.92 -27.15
N PRO A 296 5.35 -13.50 -25.88
CA PRO A 296 5.52 -14.37 -24.71
C PRO A 296 4.74 -15.68 -24.81
N VAL A 297 5.36 -16.79 -24.40
CA VAL A 297 4.71 -18.11 -24.34
C VAL A 297 3.76 -18.21 -23.14
N LYS A 298 4.05 -17.46 -22.07
CA LYS A 298 3.24 -17.37 -20.85
C LYS A 298 2.87 -15.92 -20.54
N CYS A 299 1.69 -15.72 -19.95
CA CYS A 299 1.26 -14.40 -19.49
C CYS A 299 1.62 -14.12 -18.02
N ALA A 300 1.52 -12.86 -17.59
CA ALA A 300 1.87 -12.48 -16.23
C ALA A 300 1.02 -13.19 -15.17
N GLY A 301 -0.25 -13.49 -15.47
CA GLY A 301 -1.11 -14.33 -14.63
C GLY A 301 -0.60 -15.76 -14.43
N GLU A 302 -0.18 -16.44 -15.49
CA GLU A 302 0.39 -17.80 -15.42
C GLU A 302 1.72 -17.82 -14.66
N ILE A 303 2.59 -16.85 -14.95
CA ILE A 303 3.89 -16.69 -14.28
C ILE A 303 3.69 -16.42 -12.78
N SER A 304 2.74 -15.54 -12.43
CA SER A 304 2.37 -15.26 -11.03
C SER A 304 1.90 -16.50 -10.30
N LEU A 305 1.03 -17.32 -10.94
CA LEU A 305 0.54 -18.56 -10.34
C LEU A 305 1.68 -19.57 -10.12
N HIS A 306 2.58 -19.75 -11.10
CA HIS A 306 3.75 -20.59 -10.93
C HIS A 306 4.64 -20.10 -9.79
N ASN A 307 4.98 -18.82 -9.76
CA ASN A 307 5.88 -18.23 -8.79
C ASN A 307 5.33 -18.31 -7.36
N VAL A 308 4.05 -17.99 -7.15
CA VAL A 308 3.39 -18.13 -5.84
C VAL A 308 3.32 -19.60 -5.41
N THR A 309 3.01 -20.52 -6.34
CA THR A 309 2.98 -21.96 -6.05
C THR A 309 4.35 -22.48 -5.63
N SER A 310 5.42 -22.04 -6.31
CA SER A 310 6.79 -22.43 -6.00
C SER A 310 7.29 -21.77 -4.70
N LEU A 311 6.90 -20.52 -4.42
CA LEU A 311 7.15 -19.86 -3.14
C LEU A 311 6.51 -20.64 -1.98
N PHE A 312 5.22 -20.97 -2.07
CA PHE A 312 4.53 -21.73 -1.03
C PHE A 312 5.04 -23.17 -0.91
N ARG A 313 5.49 -23.80 -2.00
CA ARG A 313 6.18 -25.10 -1.94
C ARG A 313 7.45 -25.02 -1.09
N SER A 314 8.26 -23.98 -1.29
CA SER A 314 9.48 -23.76 -0.51
C SER A 314 9.21 -23.45 0.96
N LEU A 315 8.17 -22.65 1.27
CA LEU A 315 7.75 -22.41 2.66
C LEU A 315 7.29 -23.71 3.35
N VAL A 316 6.56 -24.58 2.64
CA VAL A 316 6.15 -25.89 3.19
C VAL A 316 7.35 -26.83 3.35
N ALA A 317 8.32 -26.81 2.44
CA ALA A 317 9.56 -27.61 2.57
C ALA A 317 10.37 -27.18 3.80
N ALA A 318 10.62 -25.88 3.96
CA ALA A 318 11.29 -25.30 5.13
C ALA A 318 10.54 -25.57 6.45
N GLY A 319 9.22 -25.81 6.40
CA GLY A 319 8.41 -26.26 7.54
C GLY A 319 8.38 -27.79 7.76
N LYS A 320 8.86 -28.60 6.82
CA LYS A 320 8.84 -30.08 6.89
C LYS A 320 10.18 -30.71 7.24
N GLU A 321 11.30 -30.05 6.96
CA GLU A 321 12.61 -30.44 7.52
C GLU A 321 12.60 -30.41 9.07
N VAL A 322 11.60 -29.74 9.66
CA VAL A 322 11.26 -29.72 11.09
C VAL A 322 10.70 -31.05 11.61
N SER A 323 9.95 -31.81 10.81
CA SER A 323 9.21 -33.01 11.27
C SER A 323 9.83 -34.34 10.85
N GLY A 324 10.98 -34.30 10.16
CA GLY A 324 11.65 -35.48 9.57
C GLY A 324 12.73 -36.13 10.43
N ALA A 325 12.96 -35.65 11.66
CA ALA A 325 13.87 -36.30 12.60
C ALA A 325 13.20 -37.53 13.21
N GLU A 326 13.45 -38.71 12.64
CA GLU A 326 13.09 -39.98 13.29
C GLU A 326 13.86 -40.12 14.62
N PRO A 327 13.25 -40.71 15.67
CA PRO A 327 13.94 -40.91 16.93
C PRO A 327 14.94 -42.07 16.81
N GLU A 328 16.22 -41.75 16.65
CA GLU A 328 17.28 -42.72 16.92
C GLU A 328 17.19 -43.19 18.38
N VAL A 329 17.43 -44.50 18.56
CA VAL A 329 17.06 -45.24 19.76
C VAL A 329 18.04 -44.97 20.91
N GLU A 330 17.48 -44.71 22.10
CA GLU A 330 18.10 -44.78 23.43
C GLU A 330 19.39 -43.97 23.72
N ALA A 331 19.20 -42.85 24.44
CA ALA A 331 20.15 -42.41 25.47
C ALA A 331 19.38 -41.71 26.62
N GLU A 332 19.38 -42.31 27.81
CA GLU A 332 18.71 -41.74 28.99
C GLU A 332 19.42 -40.48 29.50
N GLY A 333 18.63 -39.50 29.96
CA GLY A 333 19.13 -38.40 30.82
C GLY A 333 19.36 -37.05 30.13
N ARG A 334 18.28 -36.35 29.75
CA ARG A 334 18.32 -34.88 29.54
C ARG A 334 17.05 -34.19 30.04
N ALA A 335 17.23 -33.00 30.61
CA ALA A 335 16.18 -32.26 31.33
C ALA A 335 15.10 -31.68 30.39
N PRO A 336 13.86 -31.49 30.89
CA PRO A 336 12.77 -30.90 30.10
C PRO A 336 12.98 -29.39 29.94
N GLY A 337 13.56 -28.98 28.82
CA GLY A 337 13.91 -27.58 28.59
C GLY A 337 14.70 -27.35 27.29
N SER A 338 14.27 -27.95 26.19
CA SER A 338 14.79 -27.66 24.85
C SER A 338 13.64 -27.28 23.93
N ASP A 339 13.60 -26.03 23.50
CA ASP A 339 12.69 -25.54 22.46
C ASP A 339 12.82 -26.39 21.17
N PRO A 340 11.74 -26.52 20.36
CA PRO A 340 11.79 -27.21 19.07
C PRO A 340 12.60 -26.39 18.04
N ALA A 341 13.92 -26.51 18.12
CA ALA A 341 14.89 -25.81 17.30
C ALA A 341 15.11 -26.50 15.95
N SER A 342 14.30 -26.15 14.94
CA SER A 342 14.61 -26.47 13.52
C SER A 342 13.89 -25.61 12.47
N SER A 343 12.92 -24.77 12.83
CA SER A 343 12.51 -23.65 11.94
C SER A 343 13.46 -22.47 12.13
N ARG A 344 13.77 -21.72 11.06
CA ARG A 344 14.43 -20.41 11.20
C ARG A 344 13.48 -19.48 11.95
N PRO A 345 13.80 -19.07 13.20
CA PRO A 345 12.89 -18.22 13.95
C PRO A 345 12.76 -16.88 13.22
N PHE A 346 11.53 -16.49 12.89
CA PHE A 346 11.27 -15.19 12.30
C PHE A 346 10.15 -14.48 13.05
N ARG A 347 10.20 -13.15 13.07
CA ARG A 347 9.20 -12.31 13.72
C ARG A 347 8.92 -11.06 12.90
N VAL A 348 7.63 -10.73 12.76
CA VAL A 348 7.13 -9.56 12.03
C VAL A 348 6.57 -8.58 13.06
N HIS A 349 7.26 -7.46 13.23
CA HIS A 349 6.93 -6.39 14.17
C HIS A 349 6.27 -5.23 13.45
N PHE A 350 4.96 -5.05 13.63
CA PHE A 350 4.26 -3.89 13.08
C PHE A 350 4.49 -2.66 13.97
N LEU A 351 5.07 -1.62 13.38
CA LEU A 351 5.39 -0.35 14.04
C LEU A 351 4.24 0.67 13.88
N PRO A 352 4.09 1.64 14.81
CA PRO A 352 3.12 2.73 14.67
C PRO A 352 3.26 3.50 13.35
N LEU A 353 2.14 3.89 12.74
CA LEU A 353 2.13 4.45 11.37
C LEU A 353 2.96 5.73 11.22
N GLY A 354 3.08 6.50 12.30
CA GLY A 354 3.87 7.74 12.35
C GLY A 354 5.24 7.59 13.02
N ALA A 355 5.77 6.37 13.15
CA ALA A 355 7.00 6.14 13.90
C ALA A 355 8.27 6.65 13.19
N ALA A 356 8.30 6.69 11.85
CA ALA A 356 9.52 6.94 11.06
C ALA A 356 10.38 8.12 11.55
N PRO A 357 9.87 9.37 11.66
CA PRO A 357 10.67 10.52 12.10
C PRO A 357 11.08 10.46 13.59
N THR A 358 10.53 9.54 14.38
CA THR A 358 10.79 9.43 15.83
C THR A 358 11.41 8.09 16.24
N LEU A 359 11.72 7.22 15.28
CA LEU A 359 12.20 5.87 15.55
C LEU A 359 13.56 5.90 16.28
N HIS A 360 14.44 6.82 15.84
CA HIS A 360 15.75 7.10 16.42
C HIS A 360 15.71 7.64 17.87
N HIS A 361 14.60 8.22 18.34
CA HIS A 361 14.48 8.61 19.76
C HIS A 361 14.40 7.38 20.69
N ARG A 362 14.04 6.21 20.15
CA ARG A 362 13.99 4.96 20.91
C ARG A 362 15.34 4.25 20.75
N HIS A 363 16.21 4.38 21.75
CA HIS A 363 17.57 3.81 21.76
C HIS A 363 17.67 2.35 21.26
N ARG A 364 16.64 1.51 21.50
CA ARG A 364 16.51 0.14 20.97
C ARG A 364 16.49 -0.01 19.44
N PHE A 365 16.40 1.07 18.67
CA PHE A 365 16.39 1.09 17.21
C PHE A 365 17.54 1.91 16.60
N CYS A 366 18.39 2.56 17.41
CA CYS A 366 19.58 3.25 16.91
C CYS A 366 20.61 2.23 16.42
N SER A 367 21.13 2.42 15.21
CA SER A 367 22.14 1.53 14.59
C SER A 367 21.79 0.02 14.65
N ARG A 368 20.50 -0.33 14.57
CA ARG A 368 20.01 -1.72 14.73
C ARG A 368 19.83 -2.44 13.39
N PHE A 369 19.32 -1.75 12.36
CA PHE A 369 18.87 -2.42 11.14
C PHE A 369 20.03 -2.67 10.18
N HIS A 370 20.13 -3.89 9.65
CA HIS A 370 21.15 -4.26 8.66
C HIS A 370 20.75 -3.80 7.25
N LEU A 371 19.44 -3.76 7.00
CA LEU A 371 18.84 -3.34 5.75
C LEU A 371 17.63 -2.44 6.04
N LEU A 372 17.56 -1.33 5.32
CA LEU A 372 16.37 -0.48 5.20
C LEU A 372 15.82 -0.60 3.77
N TYR A 373 14.59 -1.10 3.64
CA TYR A 373 13.82 -1.05 2.40
C TYR A 373 12.85 0.12 2.45
N VAL A 374 12.72 0.88 1.36
CA VAL A 374 11.77 1.98 1.23
C VAL A 374 11.00 1.86 -0.09
N SER A 375 9.67 1.79 -0.03
CA SER A 375 8.84 1.80 -1.24
C SER A 375 8.76 3.18 -1.89
N CYS A 376 8.48 3.22 -3.20
CA CYS A 376 8.40 4.50 -3.93
C CYS A 376 7.31 5.43 -3.37
N GLY A 377 6.26 4.85 -2.77
CA GLY A 377 5.16 5.58 -2.13
C GLY A 377 5.51 6.20 -0.77
N MET A 378 6.58 5.75 -0.11
CA MET A 378 7.00 6.24 1.22
C MET A 378 8.39 6.89 1.25
N VAL A 379 9.03 7.09 0.09
CA VAL A 379 10.37 7.68 0.01
C VAL A 379 10.50 9.09 0.59
N HIS A 380 9.39 9.83 0.70
CA HIS A 380 9.31 11.12 1.36
C HIS A 380 9.56 11.07 2.89
N GLN A 381 9.58 9.87 3.49
CA GLN A 381 9.94 9.65 4.91
C GLN A 381 11.40 9.21 5.09
N LEU A 382 12.18 9.05 4.00
CA LEU A 382 13.62 8.84 4.10
C LEU A 382 14.27 10.14 4.58
N SER A 383 14.85 10.09 5.78
CA SER A 383 15.45 11.24 6.44
C SER A 383 16.74 10.84 7.19
N PRO A 384 17.60 11.79 7.61
CA PRO A 384 18.80 11.50 8.40
C PRO A 384 18.51 10.73 9.70
N GLU A 385 17.38 11.03 10.33
CA GLU A 385 16.89 10.33 11.52
C GLU A 385 16.62 8.84 11.26
N LEU A 386 16.02 8.52 10.10
CA LEU A 386 15.77 7.14 9.71
C LEU A 386 17.07 6.43 9.30
N GLY A 387 17.97 7.14 8.60
CA GLY A 387 19.31 6.64 8.27
C GLY A 387 20.14 6.30 9.51
N ALA A 388 20.00 7.06 10.60
CA ALA A 388 20.66 6.79 11.88
C ALA A 388 20.21 5.46 12.54
N CYS A 389 19.04 4.92 12.19
CA CYS A 389 18.59 3.62 12.68
C CYS A 389 19.30 2.41 12.00
N VAL A 390 19.94 2.60 10.85
CA VAL A 390 20.67 1.54 10.13
C VAL A 390 22.06 1.36 10.74
N ALA A 391 22.52 0.12 10.94
CA ALA A 391 23.85 -0.16 11.47
C ALA A 391 24.97 0.37 10.54
N PRO A 392 26.16 0.70 11.06
CA PRO A 392 27.33 0.97 10.22
C PRO A 392 27.62 -0.22 9.29
N GLY A 393 27.88 0.05 8.00
CA GLY A 393 28.01 -1.00 6.98
C GLY A 393 26.68 -1.59 6.48
N GLY A 394 25.54 -1.23 7.08
CA GLY A 394 24.21 -1.63 6.61
C GLY A 394 23.83 -0.97 5.27
N ARG A 395 22.77 -1.48 4.64
CA ARG A 395 22.33 -1.06 3.30
C ARG A 395 20.95 -0.39 3.28
N LEU A 396 20.72 0.37 2.22
CA LEU A 396 19.45 0.98 1.86
C LEU A 396 19.07 0.53 0.44
N VAL A 397 17.86 0.01 0.29
CA VAL A 397 17.25 -0.35 -0.99
C VAL A 397 15.97 0.45 -1.16
N VAL A 398 15.84 1.16 -2.27
CA VAL A 398 14.67 1.99 -2.56
C VAL A 398 13.98 1.50 -3.83
N GLU A 399 12.71 1.13 -3.73
CA GLU A 399 11.86 0.81 -4.88
C GLU A 399 11.70 2.06 -5.77
N LEU A 400 12.03 1.93 -7.04
CA LEU A 400 11.86 3.00 -8.02
C LEU A 400 10.50 2.90 -8.68
N ALA A 401 9.95 4.06 -9.06
CA ALA A 401 8.63 4.17 -9.68
C ALA A 401 8.56 3.65 -11.14
N ARG A 402 9.51 2.78 -11.57
CA ARG A 402 9.71 2.31 -12.95
C ARG A 402 8.41 1.93 -13.63
N TYR A 403 7.59 1.08 -13.01
CA TYR A 403 6.39 0.57 -13.66
C TYR A 403 5.15 1.46 -13.52
N LEU A 404 5.22 2.62 -12.83
CA LEU A 404 4.07 3.52 -12.72
C LEU A 404 3.68 4.12 -14.07
N VAL A 405 2.52 3.70 -14.56
CA VAL A 405 1.95 4.07 -15.86
C VAL A 405 1.75 5.59 -15.99
N ASP A 406 1.45 6.32 -14.91
CA ASP A 406 1.23 7.76 -14.99
C ASP A 406 2.49 8.62 -15.14
N LEU A 407 3.68 8.06 -14.88
CA LEU A 407 4.93 8.82 -14.92
C LEU A 407 5.56 8.78 -16.32
N ARG A 408 5.95 9.96 -16.80
CA ARG A 408 6.75 10.15 -18.02
C ARG A 408 8.24 9.85 -17.77
N PRO A 409 9.05 9.55 -18.80
CA PRO A 409 10.47 9.24 -18.63
C PRO A 409 11.26 10.30 -17.83
N ASN A 410 11.05 11.59 -18.12
CA ASN A 410 11.67 12.68 -17.37
C ASN A 410 11.24 12.71 -15.89
N GLN A 411 9.98 12.39 -15.57
CA GLN A 411 9.51 12.30 -14.19
C GLN A 411 10.10 11.09 -13.44
N LEU A 412 10.36 9.97 -14.14
CA LEU A 412 11.07 8.81 -13.56
C LEU A 412 12.54 9.15 -13.26
N GLU A 413 13.19 9.88 -14.15
CA GLU A 413 14.57 10.35 -13.97
C GLU A 413 14.66 11.37 -12.83
N SER A 414 13.79 12.39 -12.79
CA SER A 414 13.70 13.34 -11.67
C SER A 414 13.38 12.65 -10.34
N PHE A 415 12.52 11.63 -10.33
CA PHE A 415 12.25 10.83 -9.13
C PHE A 415 13.52 10.11 -8.68
N SER A 416 14.24 9.46 -9.57
CA SER A 416 15.49 8.74 -9.27
C SER A 416 16.60 9.69 -8.78
N GLY A 417 16.69 10.89 -9.34
CA GLY A 417 17.53 11.99 -8.83
C GLY A 417 17.16 12.36 -7.40
N ARG A 418 15.86 12.58 -7.12
CA ARG A 418 15.38 12.91 -5.78
C ARG A 418 15.60 11.79 -4.75
N VAL A 419 15.51 10.52 -5.17
CA VAL A 419 15.86 9.37 -4.31
C VAL A 419 17.33 9.43 -3.91
N ARG A 420 18.23 9.73 -4.85
CA ARG A 420 19.67 9.89 -4.58
C ARG A 420 19.93 11.03 -3.59
N GLU A 421 19.33 12.21 -3.80
CA GLU A 421 19.46 13.35 -2.88
C GLU A 421 19.03 13.00 -1.43
N LEU A 422 17.90 12.29 -1.28
CA LEU A 422 17.39 11.89 0.04
C LEU A 422 18.27 10.82 0.70
N ALA A 423 18.80 9.86 -0.06
CA ALA A 423 19.72 8.84 0.43
C ALA A 423 21.07 9.43 0.86
N GLU A 424 21.63 10.34 0.07
CA GLU A 424 22.88 11.06 0.39
C GLU A 424 22.71 11.95 1.62
N ALA A 425 21.60 12.70 1.71
CA ALA A 425 21.25 13.47 2.91
C ALA A 425 21.07 12.58 4.15
N ALA A 426 20.59 11.35 3.99
CA ALA A 426 20.47 10.36 5.06
C ALA A 426 21.80 9.62 5.39
N GLY A 427 22.90 9.97 4.74
CA GLY A 427 24.24 9.44 5.03
C GLY A 427 24.62 8.15 4.31
N PHE A 428 23.91 7.80 3.24
CA PHE A 428 24.22 6.65 2.39
C PHE A 428 25.00 7.08 1.13
N VAL A 429 25.77 6.14 0.56
CA VAL A 429 26.51 6.32 -0.69
C VAL A 429 25.92 5.41 -1.75
N PRO A 430 25.62 5.88 -2.97
CA PRO A 430 25.08 5.03 -4.03
C PRO A 430 26.05 3.91 -4.41
N GLU A 431 25.53 2.69 -4.55
CA GLU A 431 26.27 1.59 -5.15
C GLU A 431 26.27 1.77 -6.68
N SER A 432 27.36 1.39 -7.36
CA SER A 432 27.47 1.53 -8.82
C SER A 432 26.76 0.38 -9.51
N HIS A 433 25.85 0.68 -10.44
CA HIS A 433 25.15 -0.31 -11.26
C HIS A 433 25.56 -0.19 -12.73
N GLU A 434 26.19 -1.24 -13.27
CA GLU A 434 26.42 -1.40 -14.70
C GLU A 434 25.32 -2.28 -15.31
N GLY A 435 24.41 -1.70 -16.11
CA GLY A 435 23.36 -2.47 -16.74
C GLY A 435 22.13 -1.66 -17.17
N PRO A 436 21.00 -2.33 -17.48
CA PRO A 436 19.73 -1.67 -17.81
C PRO A 436 19.21 -0.85 -16.62
N PRO A 437 18.28 0.11 -16.83
CA PRO A 437 17.70 0.89 -15.74
C PRO A 437 17.12 -0.04 -14.66
N GLU A 438 17.50 0.18 -13.40
CA GLU A 438 17.08 -0.68 -12.29
C GLU A 438 15.60 -0.46 -11.90
N THR A 439 15.03 -1.47 -11.25
CA THR A 439 13.75 -1.35 -10.54
C THR A 439 13.94 -0.86 -9.08
N PHE A 440 15.17 -0.94 -8.57
CA PHE A 440 15.54 -0.51 -7.22
C PHE A 440 16.83 0.31 -7.27
N ALA A 441 16.95 1.35 -6.46
CA ALA A 441 18.23 2.03 -6.23
C ALA A 441 18.88 1.48 -4.96
N ARG A 442 20.16 1.14 -5.03
CA ARG A 442 20.94 0.54 -3.94
C ARG A 442 21.98 1.50 -3.40
N PHE A 443 22.12 1.53 -2.07
CA PHE A 443 23.05 2.39 -1.36
C PHE A 443 23.65 1.67 -0.15
N SER A 444 24.90 1.98 0.17
CA SER A 444 25.61 1.48 1.36
C SER A 444 25.84 2.59 2.38
N ARG A 445 25.73 2.27 3.67
CA ARG A 445 26.18 3.15 4.75
C ARG A 445 27.66 2.88 5.00
N LYS A 446 28.51 3.91 4.96
CA LYS A 446 29.95 3.74 5.23
C LYS A 446 30.17 3.00 6.55
N PRO A 447 31.07 1.99 6.61
CA PRO A 447 31.51 1.44 7.88
C PRO A 447 32.08 2.57 8.74
N GLN A 448 31.69 2.63 10.01
CA GLN A 448 32.40 3.47 10.96
C GLN A 448 33.79 2.82 11.14
N PRO A 449 34.91 3.55 11.03
CA PRO A 449 36.21 2.98 11.35
C PRO A 449 36.14 2.44 12.77
N ALA A 450 36.60 1.19 12.96
CA ALA A 450 36.70 0.60 14.29
C ALA A 450 37.47 1.58 15.20
N PRO A 451 37.05 1.78 16.46
CA PRO A 451 37.72 2.72 17.35
C PRO A 451 39.16 2.27 17.57
N GLY A 452 40.08 2.88 16.81
CA GLY A 452 41.50 2.66 16.96
C GLY A 452 41.92 3.05 18.38
N ARG A 453 42.78 2.23 18.98
CA ARG A 453 43.47 2.59 20.23
C ARG A 453 44.51 3.67 19.94
N GLU A 454 44.08 4.88 19.62
CA GLU A 454 44.94 6.05 19.59
C GLU A 454 45.10 6.57 21.03
N TRP A 455 46.14 6.05 21.69
CA TRP A 455 46.75 6.74 22.82
C TRP A 455 47.51 7.95 22.29
N THR A 456 46.88 9.12 22.28
CA THR A 456 47.58 10.41 22.16
C THR A 456 47.24 11.30 23.34
N ASP A 457 48.15 11.26 24.31
CA ASP A 457 48.24 12.18 25.43
C ASP A 457 48.51 13.61 24.93
N THR A 458 47.48 14.47 24.93
CA THR A 458 47.63 15.93 24.99
C THR A 458 46.42 16.53 25.70
N GLY A 459 46.59 16.93 26.95
CA GLY A 459 45.58 17.73 27.65
C GLY A 459 45.56 19.18 27.17
N ILE A 460 44.37 19.74 26.93
CA ILE A 460 44.08 21.18 26.94
C ILE A 460 42.70 21.41 27.56
N SER A 461 42.59 22.51 28.30
CA SER A 461 41.52 22.83 29.26
C SER A 461 40.17 23.21 28.64
N LEU A 462 39.09 22.87 29.36
CA LEU A 462 37.73 23.40 29.15
C LEU A 462 37.63 24.90 29.47
N PRO A 463 36.82 25.66 28.72
CA PRO A 463 36.14 26.86 29.21
C PRO A 463 34.67 26.57 29.56
N LEU A 464 34.18 27.26 30.58
CA LEU A 464 32.88 27.02 31.22
C LEU A 464 31.79 27.98 30.69
N GLY A 465 30.64 27.43 30.29
CA GLY A 465 29.31 28.04 30.47
C GLY A 465 28.84 29.23 29.61
N ALA A 466 27.72 29.04 28.90
CA ALA A 466 26.73 30.09 28.61
C ALA A 466 25.31 29.46 28.54
N PRO A 467 24.26 30.09 29.10
CA PRO A 467 22.93 29.48 29.21
C PRO A 467 22.07 29.65 27.94
N LEU A 468 21.24 28.64 27.64
CA LEU A 468 20.25 28.67 26.56
C LEU A 468 18.86 29.09 27.07
N SER A 469 18.27 30.09 26.42
CA SER A 469 16.91 30.58 26.69
C SER A 469 15.84 29.74 25.97
N PRO A 470 14.65 29.52 26.57
CA PRO A 470 13.62 28.68 25.97
C PRO A 470 12.82 29.40 24.88
N GLN A 471 12.75 28.84 23.66
CA GLN A 471 11.80 29.28 22.64
C GLN A 471 10.55 28.38 22.62
N ARG A 472 9.39 29.01 22.42
CA ARG A 472 8.06 28.38 22.46
C ARG A 472 7.80 27.55 21.19
N THR A 473 7.52 26.27 21.37
CA THR A 473 6.98 25.41 20.31
C THR A 473 5.52 25.81 20.00
N VAL A 474 5.26 26.26 18.78
CA VAL A 474 3.90 26.42 18.26
C VAL A 474 3.50 25.15 17.51
N TYR A 475 2.47 24.47 17.98
CA TYR A 475 1.92 23.29 17.31
C TYR A 475 1.15 23.70 16.06
N LEU A 476 1.60 23.25 14.88
CA LEU A 476 0.78 23.23 13.66
C LEU A 476 0.42 21.78 13.33
N ALA A 477 -0.88 21.48 13.43
CA ALA A 477 -1.43 20.21 12.99
C ALA A 477 -1.51 20.18 11.46
N SER A 478 -0.82 19.24 10.82
CA SER A 478 -0.88 19.05 9.36
C SER A 478 -1.02 17.57 9.01
N GLY A 479 -2.27 17.15 8.78
CA GLY A 479 -2.58 15.91 8.08
C GLY A 479 -2.84 16.20 6.62
N SER A 480 -1.94 15.80 5.73
CA SER A 480 -2.19 15.65 4.29
C SER A 480 -1.06 14.83 3.67
N ALA A 481 -1.40 13.75 2.98
CA ALA A 481 -0.47 13.08 2.08
C ALA A 481 -0.26 13.98 0.86
N PHE A 482 0.79 14.79 0.88
CA PHE A 482 1.27 15.48 -0.31
C PHE A 482 2.10 14.50 -1.14
N ILE A 483 1.52 14.00 -2.23
CA ILE A 483 2.32 13.71 -3.42
C ILE A 483 2.98 15.04 -3.80
N ALA A 484 4.27 15.02 -4.10
CA ALA A 484 5.01 16.23 -4.44
C ALA A 484 4.33 16.95 -5.61
N VAL A 485 3.81 18.17 -5.34
CA VAL A 485 3.32 19.05 -6.39
C VAL A 485 4.55 19.55 -7.13
N PHE A 486 4.79 19.00 -8.32
CA PHE A 486 5.80 19.54 -9.23
C PHE A 486 5.44 21.00 -9.54
N PRO A 487 6.39 21.94 -9.49
CA PRO A 487 6.12 23.31 -9.90
C PRO A 487 5.77 23.35 -11.39
N GLU A 488 4.70 24.07 -11.74
CA GLU A 488 4.44 24.43 -13.13
C GLU A 488 5.48 25.46 -13.58
N GLU A 489 6.00 25.32 -14.81
CA GLU A 489 6.90 26.31 -15.41
C GLU A 489 6.12 27.61 -15.73
N PRO A 490 6.76 28.79 -15.63
CA PRO A 490 6.10 30.06 -15.86
C PRO A 490 5.74 30.27 -17.33
N GLU A 491 4.52 30.73 -17.63
CA GLU A 491 4.12 31.09 -19.00
C GLU A 491 5.02 32.20 -19.58
N GLU A 492 5.50 32.00 -20.81
CA GLU A 492 6.19 33.04 -21.59
C GLU A 492 5.27 34.23 -21.88
N SER A 493 5.82 35.44 -21.71
CA SER A 493 5.13 36.70 -21.92
C SER A 493 4.79 36.93 -23.40
N LYS A 494 3.49 36.93 -23.73
CA LYS A 494 3.01 37.22 -25.09
C LYS A 494 3.26 38.68 -25.47
N ALA A 495 4.20 38.88 -26.40
CA ALA A 495 4.44 40.16 -27.05
C ALA A 495 3.21 40.65 -27.85
N SER A 496 3.12 41.98 -28.00
CA SER A 496 1.95 42.69 -28.52
C SER A 496 1.83 42.70 -30.04
N ARG A 497 0.58 42.68 -30.55
CA ARG A 497 0.21 43.20 -31.89
C ARG A 497 -1.14 43.95 -31.84
N PRO A 498 -1.38 44.93 -32.74
CA PRO A 498 -2.33 46.03 -32.49
C PRO A 498 -3.75 45.82 -33.03
N GLN A 499 -4.70 46.61 -32.51
CA GLN A 499 -6.10 46.66 -32.95
C GLN A 499 -6.34 47.66 -34.11
N PRO A 500 -7.30 47.39 -35.01
CA PRO A 500 -8.00 48.41 -35.80
C PRO A 500 -9.29 48.92 -35.09
N PRO A 501 -9.87 50.07 -35.50
CA PRO A 501 -10.65 50.93 -34.60
C PRO A 501 -12.17 50.73 -34.57
N LYS A 502 -12.80 51.33 -33.53
CA LYS A 502 -14.25 51.36 -33.28
C LYS A 502 -15.01 52.33 -34.19
N VAL A 503 -16.26 52.00 -34.49
CA VAL A 503 -17.32 52.94 -34.90
C VAL A 503 -18.43 52.93 -33.84
N ILE A 504 -19.02 54.08 -33.53
CA ILE A 504 -20.01 54.28 -32.46
C ILE A 504 -21.20 55.11 -32.98
N ARG A 505 -22.42 54.75 -32.52
CA ARG A 505 -23.70 55.51 -32.39
C ARG A 505 -24.87 54.62 -32.87
N GLU A 506 -26.11 54.69 -32.37
CA GLU A 506 -26.86 55.80 -31.71
C GLU A 506 -27.55 55.41 -30.37
N THR A 507 -28.56 56.17 -29.92
CA THR A 507 -28.87 56.41 -28.49
C THR A 507 -30.36 56.52 -28.10
N ARG A 508 -30.70 56.01 -26.89
CA ARG A 508 -31.77 56.47 -25.95
C ARG A 508 -33.25 56.22 -26.34
N PRO A 509 -34.26 56.35 -25.42
CA PRO A 509 -34.26 56.92 -24.05
C PRO A 509 -34.91 56.08 -22.90
N VAL A 510 -34.96 56.69 -21.70
CA VAL A 510 -35.64 56.29 -20.41
C VAL A 510 -36.99 57.09 -20.26
N PRO A 511 -37.80 57.15 -19.15
CA PRO A 511 -37.55 56.97 -17.68
C PRO A 511 -38.71 56.34 -16.82
N PHE A 512 -38.68 56.54 -15.47
CA PHE A 512 -39.71 56.36 -14.40
C PHE A 512 -40.02 54.95 -13.81
N GLN A 513 -40.53 54.78 -12.56
CA GLN A 513 -40.20 55.31 -11.21
C GLN A 513 -41.07 54.63 -10.11
N HIS A 514 -40.59 54.46 -8.86
CA HIS A 514 -41.32 54.06 -7.62
C HIS A 514 -41.98 52.64 -7.59
N GLY A 515 -42.20 51.93 -6.46
CA GLY A 515 -41.76 52.09 -5.04
C GLY A 515 -42.59 51.19 -4.06
N ARG A 516 -42.01 50.81 -2.89
CA ARG A 516 -42.63 50.01 -1.76
C ARG A 516 -42.99 48.54 -2.10
N GLY A 517 -43.10 47.56 -1.18
CA GLY A 517 -42.75 47.45 0.26
C GLY A 517 -43.42 46.24 0.96
N VAL A 518 -42.79 45.68 2.02
CA VAL A 518 -43.37 44.96 3.19
C VAL A 518 -43.84 43.46 3.08
N SER A 519 -43.15 42.62 3.87
CA SER A 519 -43.52 41.48 4.76
C SER A 519 -44.49 40.32 4.44
N VAL A 520 -43.96 39.11 4.69
CA VAL A 520 -44.43 38.02 5.60
C VAL A 520 -45.93 37.65 5.67
N VAL A 521 -46.23 36.36 5.44
CA VAL A 521 -47.36 35.64 6.07
C VAL A 521 -46.87 34.31 6.65
N SER A 522 -47.34 33.99 7.86
CA SER A 522 -47.14 32.73 8.58
C SER A 522 -48.42 31.90 8.53
N VAL A 523 -48.31 30.57 8.55
CA VAL A 523 -49.40 29.68 8.97
C VAL A 523 -48.83 28.61 9.91
N ALA A 524 -49.35 28.58 11.13
CA ALA A 524 -49.12 27.52 12.10
C ALA A 524 -50.43 26.76 12.35
N ARG A 525 -50.35 25.46 12.67
CA ARG A 525 -51.39 24.80 13.48
C ARG A 525 -50.81 23.65 14.32
N THR A 526 -51.16 23.71 15.59
CA THR A 526 -51.05 22.71 16.67
C THR A 526 -51.93 21.47 16.38
N LEU A 527 -51.91 20.33 17.07
CA LEU A 527 -51.70 20.03 18.51
C LEU A 527 -51.51 18.50 18.68
N GLY A 528 -50.97 18.01 19.81
CA GLY A 528 -51.06 16.59 20.19
C GLY A 528 -49.94 16.08 21.10
N SER A 529 -50.21 15.95 22.40
CA SER A 529 -49.29 15.39 23.41
C SER A 529 -49.84 14.08 23.96
N LEU A 530 -48.97 13.14 24.34
CA LEU A 530 -49.23 12.11 25.36
C LEU A 530 -47.90 11.56 25.90
N GLU A 531 -47.85 11.29 27.20
CA GLU A 531 -46.62 10.95 27.95
C GLU A 531 -46.30 9.45 27.97
N GLY A 532 -45.04 9.11 28.21
CA GLY A 532 -44.59 7.75 28.51
C GLY A 532 -43.13 7.72 28.99
N ARG A 533 -42.91 7.39 30.27
CA ARG A 533 -41.56 7.21 30.86
C ARG A 533 -40.98 5.86 30.43
N GLU A 534 -39.66 5.78 30.18
CA GLU A 534 -38.74 5.03 31.05
C GLU A 534 -37.24 5.11 30.70
N SER A 535 -36.44 4.74 31.70
CA SER A 535 -34.98 4.49 31.81
C SER A 535 -34.01 4.69 30.62
N ARG A 536 -32.90 5.40 30.92
CA ARG A 536 -31.63 5.35 30.15
C ARG A 536 -30.78 4.16 30.60
N PRO A 537 -29.87 3.67 29.74
CA PRO A 537 -28.46 3.87 30.11
C PRO A 537 -27.52 4.35 28.98
N ARG A 538 -26.56 5.18 29.40
CA ARG A 538 -25.22 5.48 28.85
C ARG A 538 -24.97 5.27 27.35
N SER A 539 -24.88 6.41 26.64
CA SER A 539 -24.39 6.51 25.26
C SER A 539 -22.89 6.19 25.13
N LEU A 540 -22.58 5.14 24.36
CA LEU A 540 -21.28 5.01 23.69
C LEU A 540 -21.30 5.87 22.41
N CYS A 541 -20.20 6.58 22.14
CA CYS A 541 -20.15 7.55 21.05
C CYS A 541 -19.91 6.86 19.70
N GLY A 542 -20.99 6.44 19.04
CA GLY A 542 -20.94 5.80 17.72
C GLY A 542 -20.77 6.81 16.59
N ILE A 543 -19.64 6.77 15.90
CA ILE A 543 -19.42 7.53 14.65
C ILE A 543 -20.25 6.87 13.53
N LYS A 544 -21.32 7.55 13.08
CA LYS A 544 -22.07 7.15 11.88
C LYS A 544 -21.24 7.42 10.62
N LEU A 545 -20.74 6.37 9.99
CA LEU A 545 -20.21 6.40 8.62
C LEU A 545 -21.38 6.60 7.62
N VAL A 546 -21.24 7.56 6.71
CA VAL A 546 -22.25 7.86 5.68
C VAL A 546 -21.74 7.39 4.32
N LEU A 547 -22.47 6.47 3.69
CA LEU A 547 -22.30 6.12 2.27
C LEU A 547 -22.94 7.22 1.40
N VAL A 548 -22.12 8.07 0.78
CA VAL A 548 -22.58 9.09 -0.17
C VAL A 548 -22.43 8.55 -1.59
N CYS A 549 -23.55 8.20 -2.23
CA CYS A 549 -23.61 7.99 -3.67
C CYS A 549 -24.01 9.32 -4.35
N PRO A 550 -23.29 9.81 -5.37
CA PRO A 550 -23.78 10.91 -6.20
C PRO A 550 -24.98 10.44 -7.02
N GLY A 551 -26.11 11.15 -6.92
CA GLY A 551 -27.29 10.91 -7.74
C GLY A 551 -27.12 11.49 -9.15
N PRO A 552 -27.77 10.91 -10.19
CA PRO A 552 -27.66 11.42 -11.55
C PRO A 552 -28.40 12.76 -11.73
N GLU A 553 -27.77 13.69 -12.44
CA GLU A 553 -28.40 14.93 -12.86
C GLU A 553 -29.53 14.67 -13.87
N ARG A 554 -30.62 15.43 -13.76
CA ARG A 554 -31.81 15.26 -14.61
C ARG A 554 -31.60 15.87 -16.00
N ALA A 555 -31.30 15.04 -16.99
CA ALA A 555 -31.48 15.41 -18.40
C ALA A 555 -32.98 15.45 -18.76
N GLY A 556 -33.45 16.58 -19.28
CA GLY A 556 -34.86 16.77 -19.66
C GLY A 556 -35.27 15.94 -20.87
N ARG A 557 -36.42 15.25 -20.78
CA ARG A 557 -37.05 14.60 -21.94
C ARG A 557 -38.09 15.52 -22.57
N ARG A 558 -37.98 15.72 -23.88
CA ARG A 558 -39.08 16.23 -24.71
C ARG A 558 -40.11 15.12 -24.89
N GLN A 559 -41.40 15.45 -24.78
CA GLN A 559 -42.46 14.59 -25.28
C GLN A 559 -42.52 14.67 -26.80
N GLY A 560 -42.80 13.53 -27.44
CA GLY A 560 -43.15 13.41 -28.84
C GLY A 560 -44.26 12.38 -28.95
N ASP A 561 -45.37 12.76 -29.57
CA ASP A 561 -46.58 11.95 -29.66
C ASP A 561 -46.45 10.80 -30.67
N CYS A 562 -47.12 9.69 -30.38
CA CYS A 562 -47.51 8.68 -31.37
C CYS A 562 -48.96 8.21 -31.08
N PRO A 563 -49.79 7.98 -32.11
CA PRO A 563 -51.22 7.75 -31.93
C PRO A 563 -51.60 6.27 -31.76
N SER A 564 -52.78 6.04 -31.19
CA SER A 564 -53.44 4.74 -31.06
C SER A 564 -53.92 4.17 -32.41
N PRO A 565 -53.97 2.83 -32.57
CA PRO A 565 -54.91 2.18 -33.48
C PRO A 565 -56.24 1.83 -32.76
N VAL A 566 -57.26 1.53 -33.57
CA VAL A 566 -58.66 1.32 -33.19
C VAL A 566 -59.06 -0.15 -33.38
N GLN A 567 -60.03 -0.60 -32.57
CA GLN A 567 -60.67 -1.93 -32.50
C GLN A 567 -59.85 -3.05 -31.85
#